data_AF-A0A523BJJ8-F1
#
_entry.id   AF-A0A523BJJ8-F1
#
_cell.length_a   1.000
_cell.length_b   1.000
_cell.length_c   1.000
_cell.angle_alpha   90.00
_cell.angle_beta   90.00
_cell.angle_gamma   90.00
#
_symmetry.space_group_name_H-M   'P 1'
#
loop_
_entity.id
_entity.type
_entity.pdbx_description
1 polymer ?
#
loop_
_entity_poly.entity_id
_entity_poly.type
_entity_poly.pdbx_seq_one_letter_code
_entity_poly.pdbx_strand_id
1 'polypeptide(L)'
;MEKRRGADRTGIRALLGPPEKEEKVEKAEVEKPEVKEEAEVKGVDPVERAVDEALRMPRVTIHSPITSAFVRYMKAKDPSFDISKFLRDIVEKGIMERNPALYRRVGEELRKRKVKEVEEKLGIKE
;
A
#
# COMPACT_ATOMS: atom_id res chain seq x y z
N MET A 1 37.97 50.62 -21.02
CA MET A 1 37.15 49.41 -21.12
C MET A 1 37.63 48.39 -20.10
N GLU A 2 36.70 47.91 -19.28
CA GLU A 2 36.81 46.65 -18.52
C GLU A 2 36.96 45.45 -19.47
N LYS A 3 37.28 44.19 -19.12
CA LYS A 3 37.65 43.40 -17.91
C LYS A 3 38.52 42.24 -18.49
N ARG A 4 39.23 41.35 -17.76
CA ARG A 4 39.29 40.92 -16.35
C ARG A 4 40.71 40.37 -16.08
N ARG A 5 41.00 39.94 -14.85
CA ARG A 5 42.21 39.14 -14.53
C ARG A 5 41.97 37.66 -14.85
N GLY A 6 43.04 36.91 -15.15
CA GLY A 6 42.98 35.44 -15.15
C GLY A 6 42.57 34.93 -13.76
N ALA A 7 41.78 33.86 -13.74
CA ALA A 7 41.40 33.14 -12.52
C ALA A 7 41.99 31.73 -12.59
N ASP A 8 42.55 31.29 -11.47
CA ASP A 8 43.46 30.14 -11.43
C ASP A 8 42.84 28.79 -11.79
N ARG A 9 43.72 27.92 -12.29
CA ARG A 9 43.48 26.49 -12.37
C ARG A 9 43.62 25.87 -10.97
N THR A 10 42.52 25.75 -10.25
CA THR A 10 42.41 24.83 -9.11
C THR A 10 41.18 23.94 -9.28
N GLY A 11 41.29 22.70 -8.79
CA GLY A 11 40.55 21.55 -9.32
C GLY A 11 39.03 21.53 -9.10
N ILE A 12 38.44 20.38 -9.46
CA ILE A 12 37.00 20.03 -9.42
C ILE A 12 36.21 20.47 -10.68
N ARG A 13 36.22 21.74 -11.09
CA ARG A 13 35.33 22.20 -12.19
C ARG A 13 35.70 21.70 -13.61
N ALA A 14 36.86 21.05 -13.78
CA ALA A 14 37.24 20.40 -15.03
C ALA A 14 36.81 18.91 -15.12
N LEU A 15 36.39 18.31 -14.00
CA LEU A 15 35.92 16.92 -13.93
C LEU A 15 34.40 16.81 -14.02
N LEU A 16 33.70 17.87 -13.61
CA LEU A 16 32.26 18.03 -13.84
C LEU A 16 32.09 18.81 -15.15
N GLY A 17 31.64 18.12 -16.20
CA GLY A 17 31.32 18.74 -17.49
C GLY A 17 30.28 19.85 -17.38
N PRO A 18 30.04 20.61 -18.47
CA PRO A 18 28.94 21.58 -18.48
C PRO A 18 27.62 20.86 -18.13
N PRO A 19 26.73 21.47 -17.32
CA PRO A 19 25.48 20.82 -16.96
C PRO A 19 24.71 20.50 -18.23
N GLU A 20 24.41 19.22 -18.43
CA GLU A 20 23.57 18.78 -19.54
C GLU A 20 22.19 19.42 -19.39
N LYS A 21 21.59 19.71 -20.54
CA LYS A 21 20.37 20.49 -20.64
C LYS A 21 19.25 19.82 -19.85
N GLU A 22 18.36 20.65 -19.32
CA GLU A 22 17.10 20.23 -18.72
C GLU A 22 16.30 19.35 -19.71
N GLU A 23 16.46 18.03 -19.62
CA GLU A 23 15.48 17.12 -20.19
C GLU A 23 14.17 17.36 -19.45
N LYS A 24 13.17 17.81 -20.21
CA LYS A 24 11.79 17.80 -19.77
C LYS A 24 11.43 16.35 -19.43
N VAL A 25 11.46 16.02 -18.14
CA VAL A 25 10.78 14.83 -17.64
C VAL A 25 9.33 15.01 -18.03
N GLU A 26 8.90 14.23 -19.01
CA GLU A 26 7.53 14.21 -19.48
C GLU A 26 6.63 13.98 -18.26
N LYS A 27 5.55 14.75 -18.17
CA LYS A 27 4.51 14.44 -17.20
C LYS A 27 3.93 13.10 -17.63
N ALA A 28 4.41 12.02 -17.02
CA ALA A 28 3.68 10.78 -16.96
C ALA A 28 2.31 11.13 -16.36
N GLU A 29 1.31 11.20 -17.23
CA GLU A 29 -0.07 11.35 -16.80
C GLU A 29 -0.38 10.12 -15.96
N VAL A 30 -0.38 10.32 -14.64
CA VAL A 30 -0.86 9.31 -13.70
C VAL A 30 -2.33 9.17 -14.01
N GLU A 31 -2.66 8.17 -14.84
CA GLU A 31 -4.01 7.68 -15.00
C GLU A 31 -4.57 7.49 -13.59
N LYS A 32 -5.52 8.36 -13.22
CA LYS A 32 -6.37 8.07 -12.07
C LYS A 32 -6.98 6.71 -12.38
N PRO A 33 -6.86 5.70 -11.50
CA PRO A 33 -7.64 4.49 -11.69
C PRO A 33 -9.10 4.93 -11.70
N GLU A 34 -9.74 4.79 -12.87
CA GLU A 34 -11.15 5.09 -13.01
C GLU A 34 -11.89 4.25 -11.98
N VAL A 35 -12.53 4.92 -11.02
CA VAL A 35 -13.44 4.27 -10.09
C VAL A 35 -14.62 3.83 -10.93
N LYS A 36 -14.54 2.60 -11.43
CA LYS A 36 -15.68 1.92 -12.03
C LYS A 36 -16.76 1.89 -10.96
N GLU A 37 -17.77 2.74 -11.13
CA GLU A 37 -18.98 2.68 -10.32
C GLU A 37 -19.45 1.23 -10.31
N GLU A 38 -19.54 0.66 -9.11
CA GLU A 38 -19.85 -0.75 -8.98
C GLU A 38 -21.25 -0.98 -9.54
N ALA A 39 -21.34 -1.83 -10.58
CA ALA A 39 -22.62 -2.28 -11.06
C ALA A 39 -23.40 -2.85 -9.87
N GLU A 40 -24.59 -2.30 -9.62
CA GLU A 40 -25.44 -2.68 -8.48
C GLU A 40 -25.96 -4.11 -8.67
N VAL A 41 -25.15 -5.11 -8.31
CA VAL A 41 -25.48 -6.53 -8.43
C VAL A 41 -26.53 -6.90 -7.38
N LYS A 42 -27.79 -6.65 -7.74
CA LYS A 42 -28.97 -7.02 -6.93
C LYS A 42 -28.97 -8.53 -6.66
N GLY A 43 -28.63 -8.92 -5.44
CA GLY A 43 -28.81 -10.28 -4.93
C GLY A 43 -27.68 -10.84 -4.05
N VAL A 44 -26.49 -10.23 -4.01
CA VAL A 44 -25.36 -10.73 -3.22
C VAL A 44 -25.22 -9.94 -1.92
N ASP A 45 -25.01 -10.62 -0.78
CA ASP A 45 -24.70 -9.96 0.50
C ASP A 45 -23.38 -9.16 0.37
N PRO A 46 -23.37 -7.83 0.63
CA PRO A 46 -22.16 -7.02 0.57
C PRO A 46 -21.03 -7.56 1.45
N VAL A 47 -21.36 -8.25 2.56
CA VAL A 47 -20.35 -8.89 3.42
C VAL A 47 -19.70 -10.09 2.75
N GLU A 48 -20.46 -10.95 2.07
CA GLU A 48 -19.91 -12.09 1.32
C GLU A 48 -18.99 -11.62 0.19
N ARG A 49 -19.42 -10.60 -0.57
CA ARG A 49 -18.60 -10.02 -1.64
C ARG A 49 -17.29 -9.43 -1.10
N ALA A 50 -17.34 -8.66 -0.01
CA ALA A 50 -16.15 -8.10 0.61
C ALA A 50 -15.19 -9.20 1.15
N VAL A 51 -15.73 -10.32 1.63
CA VAL A 51 -14.94 -11.48 2.05
C VAL A 51 -14.26 -12.18 0.87
N ASP A 52 -14.98 -12.40 -0.24
CA ASP A 52 -14.41 -13.01 -1.44
C ASP A 52 -13.33 -12.11 -2.09
N GLU A 53 -13.51 -10.78 -2.06
CA GLU A 53 -12.49 -9.82 -2.50
C GLU A 53 -11.27 -9.81 -1.56
N ALA A 54 -11.47 -9.85 -0.24
CA ALA A 54 -10.38 -9.91 0.74
C ALA A 54 -9.58 -11.23 0.67
N LEU A 55 -10.22 -12.35 0.33
CA LEU A 55 -9.54 -13.64 0.11
C LEU A 55 -8.67 -13.61 -1.16
N ARG A 56 -9.10 -12.90 -2.22
CA ARG A 56 -8.30 -12.70 -3.44
C ARG A 56 -7.17 -11.69 -3.24
N MET A 57 -7.42 -10.60 -2.53
CA MET A 57 -6.50 -9.48 -2.35
C MET A 57 -6.46 -9.01 -0.88
N PRO A 58 -5.73 -9.72 0.01
CA PRO A 58 -5.72 -9.42 1.45
C PRO A 58 -4.88 -8.19 1.84
N ARG A 59 -4.32 -7.44 0.88
CA ARG A 59 -3.38 -6.34 1.14
C ARG A 59 -4.11 -5.00 1.18
N VAL A 60 -4.23 -4.43 2.38
CA VAL A 60 -4.72 -3.05 2.58
C VAL A 60 -3.54 -2.08 2.64
N THR A 61 -3.59 -1.00 1.87
CA THR A 61 -2.56 0.07 1.86
C THR A 61 -3.00 1.26 2.71
N ILE A 62 -2.12 1.73 3.59
CA ILE A 62 -2.37 2.91 4.44
C ILE A 62 -1.67 4.13 3.83
N HIS A 63 -2.45 5.08 3.30
CA HIS A 63 -1.96 6.33 2.71
C HIS A 63 -1.86 7.45 3.76
N SER A 64 -0.88 7.36 4.67
CA SER A 64 -0.63 8.36 5.72
C SER A 64 0.86 8.73 5.80
N PRO A 65 1.24 10.00 5.56
CA PRO A 65 2.62 10.45 5.68
C PRO A 65 3.18 10.26 7.10
N ILE A 66 2.39 10.56 8.13
CA ILE A 66 2.78 10.43 9.55
C ILE A 66 3.03 8.97 9.90
N THR A 67 2.11 8.07 9.53
CA THR A 67 2.26 6.63 9.79
C THR A 67 3.46 6.06 9.03
N SER A 68 3.66 6.46 7.77
CA SER A 68 4.82 6.07 6.95
C SER A 68 6.14 6.49 7.60
N ALA A 69 6.26 7.74 8.04
CA ALA A 69 7.45 8.23 8.73
C ALA A 69 7.73 7.46 10.03
N PHE A 70 6.69 7.23 10.85
CA PHE A 70 6.80 6.50 12.11
C PHE A 70 7.29 5.05 11.91
N VAL A 71 6.65 4.27 11.02
CA VAL A 71 7.04 2.85 10.83
C VAL A 71 8.39 2.71 10.15
N ARG A 72 8.79 3.66 9.30
CA ARG A 72 10.15 3.72 8.72
C ARG A 72 11.21 4.01 9.77
N TYR A 73 10.94 4.94 10.70
CA TYR A 73 11.82 5.19 11.84
C TYR A 73 11.96 3.94 12.73
N MET A 74 10.86 3.27 13.05
CA MET A 74 10.88 2.03 13.83
C MET A 74 11.71 0.94 13.14
N LYS A 75 11.55 0.75 11.82
CA LYS A 75 12.33 -0.22 11.03
C LYS A 75 13.81 0.13 10.88
N ALA A 76 14.15 1.42 10.86
CA ALA A 76 15.54 1.88 10.84
C ALA A 76 16.22 1.67 12.21
N LYS A 77 15.46 1.77 13.30
CA LYS A 77 15.93 1.53 14.67
C LYS A 77 16.05 0.04 15.01
N ASP A 78 15.13 -0.78 14.52
CA ASP A 78 15.12 -2.24 14.68
C ASP A 78 14.93 -2.92 13.32
N PRO A 79 16.00 -3.48 12.73
CA PRO A 79 15.94 -4.23 11.47
C PRO A 79 15.02 -5.45 11.50
N SER A 80 14.70 -6.01 12.68
CA SER A 80 13.77 -7.13 12.85
C SER A 80 12.31 -6.70 12.94
N PHE A 81 12.02 -5.39 13.05
CA PHE A 81 10.66 -4.87 13.17
C PHE A 81 9.78 -5.23 11.95
N ASP A 82 8.62 -5.84 12.19
CA ASP A 82 7.65 -6.17 11.15
C ASP A 82 6.56 -5.08 11.08
N ILE A 83 6.69 -4.20 10.09
CA ILE A 83 5.74 -3.11 9.80
C ILE A 83 4.34 -3.66 9.52
N SER A 84 4.24 -4.77 8.77
CA SER A 84 2.96 -5.34 8.34
C SER A 84 2.19 -5.93 9.52
N LYS A 85 2.88 -6.70 10.37
CA LYS A 85 2.32 -7.21 11.63
C LYS A 85 1.90 -6.07 12.56
N PHE A 86 2.79 -5.11 12.80
CA PHE A 86 2.50 -3.98 13.69
C PHE A 86 1.26 -3.17 13.25
N LEU A 87 1.16 -2.86 11.95
CA LEU A 87 0.01 -2.11 11.42
C LEU A 87 -1.28 -2.93 11.44
N ARG A 88 -1.22 -4.23 11.09
CA ARG A 88 -2.38 -5.12 11.15
C ARG A 88 -2.93 -5.19 12.58
N ASP A 89 -2.08 -5.46 13.56
CA ASP A 89 -2.50 -5.67 14.95
C ASP A 89 -3.16 -4.39 15.53
N ILE A 90 -2.72 -3.19 15.12
CA ILE A 90 -3.36 -1.90 15.45
C ILE A 90 -4.70 -1.73 14.72
N VAL A 91 -4.75 -2.00 13.42
CA VAL A 91 -5.94 -1.80 12.59
C VAL A 91 -7.06 -2.77 12.96
N GLU A 92 -6.76 -4.05 13.15
CA GLU A 92 -7.74 -5.06 13.60
C GLU A 92 -8.36 -4.67 14.94
N LYS A 93 -7.54 -4.26 15.92
CA LYS A 93 -8.03 -3.76 17.21
C LYS A 93 -8.96 -2.56 17.02
N GLY A 94 -8.54 -1.56 16.23
CA GLY A 94 -9.34 -0.37 15.98
C GLY A 94 -10.66 -0.63 15.22
N ILE A 95 -10.68 -1.62 14.32
CA ILE A 95 -11.91 -2.05 13.63
C ILE A 95 -12.84 -2.79 14.60
N MET A 96 -12.31 -3.73 15.39
CA MET A 96 -13.07 -4.50 16.37
C MET A 96 -13.72 -3.59 17.43
N GLU A 97 -12.99 -2.60 17.94
CA GLU A 97 -13.49 -1.63 18.93
C GLU A 97 -14.56 -0.71 18.34
N ARG A 98 -14.42 -0.27 17.09
CA ARG A 98 -15.38 0.64 16.43
C ARG A 98 -16.65 -0.07 15.94
N ASN A 99 -16.54 -1.30 15.44
CA ASN A 99 -17.63 -2.02 14.78
C ASN A 99 -17.69 -3.51 15.19
N PRO A 100 -17.91 -3.84 16.48
CA PRO A 100 -17.80 -5.21 17.00
C PRO A 100 -18.87 -6.18 16.46
N ALA A 101 -20.01 -5.69 15.99
CA ALA A 101 -21.03 -6.53 15.35
C ALA A 101 -20.61 -6.94 13.92
N LEU A 102 -20.17 -5.97 13.10
CA LEU A 102 -19.74 -6.22 11.73
C LEU A 102 -18.46 -7.06 11.69
N TYR A 103 -17.50 -6.79 12.58
CA TYR A 103 -16.26 -7.58 12.70
C TYR A 103 -16.55 -9.06 12.98
N ARG A 104 -17.51 -9.36 13.86
CA ARG A 104 -17.94 -10.75 14.13
C ARG A 104 -18.59 -11.41 12.91
N ARG A 105 -19.50 -10.72 12.22
CA ARG A 105 -20.16 -11.22 11.00
C ARG A 105 -19.15 -11.54 9.88
N VAL A 106 -18.20 -10.62 9.63
CA VAL A 106 -17.10 -10.83 8.65
C VAL A 106 -16.23 -12.03 9.06
N GLY A 107 -15.88 -12.16 10.35
CA GLY A 107 -15.10 -13.28 10.87
C GLY A 107 -15.84 -14.63 10.88
N GLU A 108 -17.16 -14.65 10.95
CA GLU A 108 -17.99 -15.84 10.73
C GLU A 108 -17.99 -16.27 9.26
N GLU A 109 -18.19 -15.33 8.34
CA GLU A 109 -18.23 -15.64 6.92
C GLU A 109 -16.86 -16.10 6.38
N LEU A 110 -15.77 -15.46 6.81
CA LEU A 110 -14.40 -15.93 6.56
C LEU A 110 -14.16 -17.37 7.05
N ARG A 111 -14.76 -17.77 8.17
CA ARG A 111 -14.67 -19.15 8.68
C ARG A 111 -15.45 -20.12 7.83
N LYS A 112 -16.69 -19.80 7.43
CA LYS A 112 -17.50 -20.64 6.52
C LYS A 112 -16.79 -20.88 5.19
N ARG A 113 -16.23 -19.83 4.58
CA ARG A 113 -15.51 -19.93 3.30
C ARG A 113 -14.26 -20.82 3.41
N LYS A 114 -13.50 -20.72 4.51
CA LYS A 114 -12.35 -21.63 4.78
C LYS A 114 -12.77 -23.09 5.01
N VAL A 115 -13.89 -23.34 5.70
CA VAL A 115 -14.41 -24.71 5.88
C VAL A 115 -14.75 -25.33 4.53
N LYS A 116 -15.50 -24.62 3.67
CA LYS A 116 -15.79 -25.05 2.30
C LYS A 116 -14.53 -25.32 1.47
N GLU A 117 -13.54 -24.43 1.52
CA GLU A 117 -12.26 -24.61 0.81
C GLU A 117 -11.50 -25.87 1.27
N VAL A 118 -11.62 -26.26 2.55
CA VAL A 118 -11.04 -27.49 3.10
C VAL A 118 -11.84 -28.73 2.70
N GLU A 119 -13.17 -28.68 2.78
CA GLU A 119 -14.07 -29.76 2.36
C GLU A 119 -13.89 -30.10 0.86
N GLU A 120 -13.81 -29.07 0.00
CA GLU A 120 -13.55 -29.25 -1.43
C GLU A 120 -12.17 -29.85 -1.71
N LYS A 121 -11.12 -29.44 -0.98
CA LYS A 121 -9.77 -30.02 -1.11
C LYS A 121 -9.66 -31.45 -0.61
N LEU A 122 -10.48 -31.83 0.37
CA LEU A 122 -10.53 -33.18 0.92
C LEU A 122 -11.48 -34.11 0.15
N GLY A 123 -12.19 -33.59 -0.87
CA GLY A 123 -13.16 -34.36 -1.64
C GLY A 123 -14.41 -34.76 -0.85
N ILE A 124 -14.65 -34.12 0.30
CA ILE A 124 -15.81 -34.38 1.16
C ILE A 124 -16.95 -33.49 0.65
N LYS A 125 -17.66 -33.99 -0.37
CA LYS A 125 -18.98 -33.47 -0.74
C LYS A 125 -20.02 -34.54 -0.41
N GLU A 126 -21.06 -34.15 0.33
CA GLU A 126 -22.34 -34.85 0.38
C GLU A 126 -23.06 -34.76 -0.98
#